data_AF-A0A6I7XUX8-F1
#
_entry.id   AF-A0A6I7XUX8-F1
#
_cell.length_a   1.000
_cell.length_b   1.000
_cell.length_c   1.000
_cell.angle_alpha   90.00
_cell.angle_beta   90.00
_cell.angle_gamma   90.00
#
_symmetry.space_group_name_H-M   'P 1'
#
loop_
_entity.id
_entity.type
_entity.pdbx_description
1 polymer ?
#
loop_
_entity_poly.entity_id
_entity_poly.type
_entity_poly.pdbx_seq_one_letter_code
_entity_poly.pdbx_strand_id
1 'polypeptide(L)'
;MPREATPRHYLMCAPAHFKVTYSINPWMDPTKPVDLPLAQTQWEDLRDRYRALGHTVDLLEPHPDLPDMVFAANGATVIDGRVLGARFAYQERFEEAAAHRDWFLGHGFTEVCEPDHVNEGEGDFAVTASYVLAGRGFRSSPLSHAEAQEFFGRPVIGLDLVDPRYYHLDTALSVLDDAADEVMYYPPAFSPGSRAVLARLFPDALIAEEPDAAALGLNAVSDGLHVLLPQAATGLFDPLRARGFEPVPMDLSELLKGGGSVKCCTQELRGGERAG
;
A
#
# COMPACT_ATOMS: atom_id res chain seq x y z
N MET A 1 13.70 -15.54 18.15
CA MET A 1 14.77 -14.54 18.15
C MET A 1 14.11 -13.18 18.28
N PRO A 2 14.76 -12.14 18.84
CA PRO A 2 14.18 -10.79 18.79
C PRO A 2 13.97 -10.38 17.32
N ARG A 3 12.91 -9.60 17.05
CA ARG A 3 12.68 -9.00 15.74
C ARG A 3 13.74 -7.95 15.46
N GLU A 4 14.09 -7.80 14.20
CA GLU A 4 15.05 -6.79 13.73
C GLU A 4 14.42 -5.97 12.61
N ALA A 5 14.59 -4.65 12.67
CA ALA A 5 14.18 -3.76 11.59
C ALA A 5 15.09 -3.95 10.39
N THR A 6 14.50 -4.05 9.19
CA THR A 6 15.25 -4.06 7.93
C THR A 6 15.11 -2.72 7.23
N PRO A 7 16.21 -2.01 6.90
CA PRO A 7 16.13 -0.75 6.15
C PRO A 7 15.37 -0.94 4.83
N ARG A 8 14.37 -0.09 4.61
CA ARG A 8 13.54 -0.08 3.41
C ARG A 8 13.82 1.15 2.54
N HIS A 9 13.41 1.09 1.29
CA HIS A 9 13.47 2.19 0.34
C HIS A 9 12.07 2.46 -0.19
N TYR A 10 11.58 3.68 0.02
CA TYR A 10 10.23 4.08 -0.34
C TYR A 10 10.21 5.19 -1.39
N LEU A 11 9.19 5.15 -2.25
CA LEU A 11 8.74 6.28 -3.06
C LEU A 11 7.47 6.86 -2.43
N MET A 12 7.43 8.17 -2.27
CA MET A 12 6.28 8.93 -1.78
C MET A 12 6.03 10.16 -2.67
N CYS A 13 4.82 10.70 -2.66
CA CYS A 13 4.49 11.96 -3.35
C CYS A 13 3.90 12.94 -2.35
N ALA A 14 4.38 14.18 -2.32
CA ALA A 14 3.88 15.20 -1.40
C ALA A 14 2.42 15.57 -1.75
N PRO A 15 1.56 15.88 -0.76
CA PRO A 15 0.16 16.21 -0.98
C PRO A 15 -0.05 17.65 -1.49
N ALA A 16 0.91 18.28 -2.18
CA ALA A 16 0.88 19.71 -2.52
C ALA A 16 -0.37 20.19 -3.29
N HIS A 17 -1.05 19.25 -3.97
CA HIS A 17 -2.27 19.49 -4.74
C HIS A 17 -3.44 18.60 -4.30
N PHE A 18 -3.31 17.91 -3.17
CA PHE A 18 -4.30 16.96 -2.68
C PHE A 18 -5.62 17.64 -2.35
N LYS A 19 -6.70 17.07 -2.87
CA LYS A 19 -8.07 17.53 -2.68
C LYS A 19 -9.03 16.40 -3.01
N VAL A 20 -10.16 16.34 -2.31
CA VAL A 20 -11.24 15.39 -2.61
C VAL A 20 -12.32 16.15 -3.39
N THR A 21 -12.26 16.08 -4.71
CA THR A 21 -13.21 16.79 -5.62
C THR A 21 -14.16 15.86 -6.37
N TYR A 22 -13.99 14.55 -6.22
CA TYR A 22 -14.82 13.49 -6.80
C TYR A 22 -14.91 12.33 -5.81
N SER A 23 -15.70 11.29 -6.14
CA SER A 23 -15.85 10.10 -5.30
C SER A 23 -15.72 8.85 -6.17
N ILE A 24 -14.62 8.12 -5.96
CA ILE A 24 -14.30 6.84 -6.61
C ILE A 24 -14.11 5.70 -5.59
N ASN A 25 -14.46 5.97 -4.33
CA ASN A 25 -14.51 5.00 -3.23
C ASN A 25 -15.47 5.50 -2.12
N PRO A 26 -15.92 4.63 -1.20
CA PRO A 26 -16.88 5.01 -0.15
C PRO A 26 -16.38 6.00 0.91
N TRP A 27 -15.07 6.25 1.00
CA TRP A 27 -14.48 7.18 1.97
C TRP A 27 -14.47 8.62 1.47
N MET A 28 -14.41 8.80 0.16
CA MET A 28 -14.39 10.12 -0.47
C MET A 28 -15.75 10.80 -0.37
N ASP A 29 -15.76 11.90 0.37
CA ASP A 29 -16.90 12.81 0.53
C ASP A 29 -16.50 14.21 0.04
N PRO A 30 -16.87 14.60 -1.20
CA PRO A 30 -16.53 15.91 -1.76
C PRO A 30 -17.08 17.10 -0.97
N THR A 31 -17.99 16.88 -0.01
CA THR A 31 -18.52 17.93 0.87
C THR A 31 -17.63 18.21 2.07
N LYS A 32 -16.62 17.36 2.33
CA LYS A 32 -15.64 17.51 3.42
C LYS A 32 -14.30 17.93 2.84
N PRO A 33 -13.98 19.23 2.83
CA PRO A 33 -12.71 19.69 2.27
C PRO A 33 -11.52 19.14 3.07
N VAL A 34 -10.41 18.95 2.35
CA VAL A 34 -9.09 18.66 2.91
C VAL A 34 -8.49 19.95 3.47
N ASP A 35 -7.98 19.90 4.69
CA ASP A 35 -7.08 20.90 5.24
C ASP A 35 -5.67 20.61 4.71
N LEU A 36 -5.30 21.30 3.64
CA LEU A 36 -4.05 21.05 2.91
C LEU A 36 -2.79 21.28 3.77
N PRO A 37 -2.67 22.37 4.56
CA PRO A 37 -1.56 22.52 5.52
C PRO A 37 -1.46 21.37 6.52
N LEU A 38 -2.59 20.87 7.04
CA LEU A 38 -2.59 19.72 7.95
C LEU A 38 -2.19 18.43 7.22
N ALA A 39 -2.72 18.19 6.02
CA ALA A 39 -2.33 17.04 5.18
C ALA A 39 -0.82 17.02 4.90
N GLN A 40 -0.24 18.18 4.58
CA GLN A 40 1.21 18.34 4.42
C GLN A 40 1.96 17.98 5.70
N THR A 41 1.53 18.50 6.84
CA THR A 41 2.16 18.23 8.16
C THR A 41 2.10 16.74 8.50
N GLN A 42 0.96 16.09 8.27
CA GLN A 42 0.75 14.67 8.53
C GLN A 42 1.61 13.77 7.62
N TRP A 43 1.69 14.12 6.34
CA TRP A 43 2.54 13.41 5.39
C TRP A 43 4.04 13.61 5.69
N GLU A 44 4.45 14.81 6.12
CA GLU A 44 5.83 15.09 6.53
C GLU A 44 6.22 14.28 7.78
N ASP A 45 5.33 14.16 8.77
CA ASP A 45 5.56 13.30 9.94
C ASP A 45 5.79 11.84 9.53
N LEU A 46 5.00 11.31 8.59
CA LEU A 46 5.20 9.96 8.05
C LEU A 46 6.59 9.81 7.40
N ARG A 47 6.93 10.71 6.47
CA ARG A 47 8.23 10.70 5.77
C ARG A 47 9.40 10.79 6.75
N ASP A 48 9.29 11.68 7.73
CA ASP A 48 10.39 11.95 8.66
C ASP A 48 10.55 10.82 9.68
N ARG A 49 9.48 10.12 10.05
CA ARG A 49 9.56 8.86 10.81
C ARG A 49 10.26 7.76 10.04
N TYR A 50 9.94 7.57 8.75
CA TYR A 50 10.67 6.60 7.94
C TYR A 50 12.17 6.90 7.93
N ARG A 51 12.55 8.17 7.74
CA ARG A 51 13.97 8.57 7.77
C ARG A 51 14.62 8.38 9.14
N ALA A 52 13.91 8.69 10.21
CA ALA A 52 14.39 8.49 11.59
C ALA A 52 14.61 7.00 11.92
N LEU A 53 13.83 6.10 11.32
CA LEU A 53 13.97 4.64 11.42
C LEU A 53 15.06 4.08 10.48
N GLY A 54 15.76 4.94 9.73
CA GLY A 54 16.88 4.55 8.87
C GLY A 54 16.47 4.11 7.46
N HIS A 55 15.22 4.37 7.04
CA HIS A 55 14.77 4.10 5.68
C HIS A 55 15.17 5.22 4.72
N THR A 56 15.26 4.87 3.44
CA THR A 56 15.44 5.84 2.35
C THR A 56 14.07 6.24 1.80
N VAL A 57 13.85 7.53 1.56
CA VAL A 57 12.61 8.03 0.95
C VAL A 57 12.95 8.94 -0.22
N ASP A 58 12.58 8.50 -1.42
CA ASP A 58 12.56 9.29 -2.64
C ASP A 58 11.18 9.88 -2.90
N LEU A 59 11.18 10.96 -3.68
CA LEU A 59 9.99 11.75 -3.93
C LEU A 59 9.62 11.73 -5.42
N LEU A 60 8.34 11.50 -5.67
CA LEU A 60 7.67 11.81 -6.92
C LEU A 60 7.19 13.26 -6.87
N GLU A 61 7.39 14.00 -7.97
CA GLU A 61 6.93 15.38 -8.08
C GLU A 61 5.40 15.40 -8.21
N PRO A 62 4.67 16.12 -7.33
CA PRO A 62 3.22 16.20 -7.41
C PRO A 62 2.76 16.99 -8.65
N HIS A 63 1.64 16.59 -9.25
CA HIS A 63 1.05 17.29 -10.38
C HIS A 63 -0.28 17.98 -10.00
N PRO A 64 -0.51 19.27 -10.38
CA PRO A 64 -1.73 20.02 -10.01
C PRO A 64 -3.06 19.39 -10.42
N ASP A 65 -3.05 18.64 -11.52
CA ASP A 65 -4.23 17.99 -12.08
C ASP A 65 -4.45 16.55 -11.56
N LEU A 66 -3.51 16.01 -10.78
CA LEU A 66 -3.53 14.62 -10.31
C LEU A 66 -3.47 14.56 -8.78
N PRO A 67 -4.58 14.91 -8.09
CA PRO A 67 -4.56 15.08 -6.64
C PRO A 67 -4.29 13.77 -5.88
N ASP A 68 -4.63 12.62 -6.46
CA ASP A 68 -4.44 11.30 -5.85
C ASP A 68 -3.00 10.76 -6.00
N MET A 69 -2.07 11.49 -6.65
CA MET A 69 -0.65 11.10 -6.72
C MET A 69 0.00 10.93 -5.35
N VAL A 70 -0.54 11.57 -4.30
CA VAL A 70 -0.11 11.34 -2.90
C VAL A 70 -0.16 9.86 -2.52
N PHE A 71 -1.07 9.08 -3.13
CA PHE A 71 -1.18 7.63 -2.96
C PHE A 71 -0.22 6.86 -3.88
N ALA A 72 1.07 7.09 -3.66
CA ALA A 72 2.17 6.56 -4.48
C ALA A 72 2.18 5.02 -4.59
N ALA A 73 1.61 4.29 -3.61
CA ALA A 73 1.52 2.84 -3.66
C ALA A 73 0.85 2.32 -4.93
N ASN A 74 -0.05 3.11 -5.52
CA ASN A 74 -0.85 2.63 -6.64
C ASN A 74 -0.17 2.77 -8.01
N GLY A 75 0.99 3.40 -8.10
CA GLY A 75 1.60 3.71 -9.39
C GLY A 75 2.38 2.57 -10.05
N ALA A 76 2.91 1.63 -9.27
CA ALA A 76 3.54 0.41 -9.76
C ALA A 76 3.73 -0.62 -8.62
N THR A 77 4.19 -1.82 -8.96
CA THR A 77 4.75 -2.79 -8.00
C THR A 77 6.20 -3.07 -8.37
N VAL A 78 7.08 -3.13 -7.36
CA VAL A 78 8.51 -3.39 -7.54
C VAL A 78 8.91 -4.66 -6.80
N ILE A 79 9.54 -5.58 -7.51
CA ILE A 79 10.11 -6.83 -6.98
C ILE A 79 11.45 -7.08 -7.66
N ASP A 80 12.50 -7.26 -6.86
CA ASP A 80 13.86 -7.56 -7.33
C ASP A 80 14.36 -6.57 -8.42
N GLY A 81 14.05 -5.28 -8.25
CA GLY A 81 14.42 -4.20 -9.16
C GLY A 81 13.58 -4.10 -10.44
N ARG A 82 12.61 -5.00 -10.62
CA ARG A 82 11.72 -5.04 -11.79
C ARG A 82 10.41 -4.34 -11.47
N VAL A 83 9.90 -3.55 -12.41
CA VAL A 83 8.76 -2.65 -12.19
C VAL A 83 7.60 -3.02 -13.10
N LEU A 84 6.48 -3.44 -12.51
CA LEU A 84 5.20 -3.53 -13.23
C LEU A 84 4.40 -2.25 -12.96
N GLY A 85 4.23 -1.42 -13.98
CA GLY A 85 3.43 -0.20 -13.88
C GLY A 85 1.96 -0.47 -13.59
N ALA A 86 1.24 0.56 -13.17
CA ALA A 86 -0.20 0.49 -12.95
C ALA A 86 -1.00 0.90 -14.19
N ARG A 87 -2.21 0.33 -14.28
CA ARG A 87 -3.26 0.75 -15.21
C ARG A 87 -4.53 0.90 -14.39
N PHE A 88 -4.85 2.15 -14.08
CA PHE A 88 -5.94 2.48 -13.16
C PHE A 88 -7.32 2.12 -13.71
N ALA A 89 -8.25 1.82 -12.81
CA ALA A 89 -9.65 1.51 -13.17
C ALA A 89 -10.46 2.77 -13.53
N TYR A 90 -10.08 3.91 -12.96
CA TYR A 90 -10.81 5.18 -13.06
C TYR A 90 -10.01 6.23 -13.84
N GLN A 91 -10.69 6.92 -14.75
CA GLN A 91 -10.10 7.88 -15.68
C GLN A 91 -9.40 9.05 -14.97
N GLU A 92 -9.88 9.40 -13.77
CA GLU A 92 -9.36 10.44 -12.91
C GLU A 92 -7.88 10.21 -12.56
N ARG A 93 -7.42 8.95 -12.59
CA ARG A 93 -6.05 8.55 -12.24
C ARG A 93 -5.20 8.07 -13.41
N PHE A 94 -5.73 8.05 -14.65
CA PHE A 94 -5.01 7.45 -15.79
C PHE A 94 -3.64 8.07 -16.05
N GLU A 95 -3.54 9.40 -15.97
CA GLU A 95 -2.32 10.13 -16.26
C GLU A 95 -1.24 9.95 -15.16
N GLU A 96 -1.60 9.44 -13.97
CA GLU A 96 -0.63 9.12 -12.91
C GLU A 96 0.34 8.01 -13.36
N ALA A 97 -0.12 7.08 -14.22
CA ALA A 97 0.70 5.97 -14.70
C ALA A 97 1.94 6.46 -15.46
N ALA A 98 1.78 7.50 -16.29
CA ALA A 98 2.89 8.09 -17.03
C ALA A 98 3.89 8.78 -16.08
N ALA A 99 3.40 9.52 -15.08
CA ALA A 99 4.24 10.19 -14.09
C ALA A 99 5.11 9.19 -13.31
N HIS A 100 4.53 8.07 -12.85
CA HIS A 100 5.29 7.01 -12.18
C HIS A 100 6.30 6.34 -13.12
N ARG A 101 5.89 5.97 -14.34
CA ARG A 101 6.79 5.35 -15.33
C ARG A 101 8.01 6.24 -15.61
N ASP A 102 7.77 7.52 -15.87
CA ASP A 102 8.83 8.46 -16.20
C ASP A 102 9.77 8.68 -15.00
N TRP A 103 9.24 8.66 -13.78
CA TRP A 103 10.05 8.66 -12.55
C TRP A 103 10.96 7.43 -12.48
N PHE A 104 10.43 6.22 -12.68
CA PHE A 104 11.22 4.98 -12.65
C PHE A 104 12.36 4.98 -13.67
N LEU A 105 12.05 5.33 -14.93
CA LEU A 105 13.05 5.43 -16.00
C LEU A 105 14.12 6.49 -15.68
N GLY A 106 13.71 7.63 -15.11
CA GLY A 106 14.62 8.69 -14.69
C GLY A 106 15.53 8.34 -13.50
N HIS A 107 15.15 7.34 -12.70
CA HIS A 107 15.90 6.89 -11.52
C HIS A 107 16.65 5.57 -11.73
N GLY A 108 16.88 5.19 -12.99
CA GLY A 108 17.78 4.08 -13.36
C GLY A 108 17.13 2.69 -13.35
N PHE A 109 15.81 2.59 -13.20
CA PHE A 109 15.11 1.33 -13.39
C PHE A 109 15.04 1.00 -14.88
N THR A 110 15.67 -0.11 -15.29
CA THR A 110 15.75 -0.52 -16.69
C THR A 110 14.72 -1.57 -17.09
N GLU A 111 14.16 -2.29 -16.13
CA GLU A 111 13.16 -3.34 -16.35
C GLU A 111 11.77 -2.83 -15.94
N VAL A 112 11.24 -1.90 -16.72
CA VAL A 112 9.89 -1.33 -16.53
C VAL A 112 8.94 -1.92 -17.57
N CYS A 113 7.86 -2.55 -17.10
CA CYS A 113 6.81 -3.12 -17.92
C CYS A 113 5.54 -2.26 -17.83
N GLU A 114 5.03 -1.84 -18.98
CA GLU A 114 3.69 -1.27 -19.08
C GLU A 114 2.65 -2.41 -19.01
N PRO A 115 1.62 -2.30 -18.16
CA PRO A 115 0.63 -3.36 -17.98
C PRO A 115 -0.42 -3.41 -19.10
N ASP A 116 -0.74 -4.61 -19.55
CA ASP A 116 -1.86 -4.92 -20.44
C ASP A 116 -3.19 -4.93 -19.68
N HIS A 117 -3.19 -5.27 -18.39
CA HIS A 117 -4.38 -5.41 -17.58
C HIS A 117 -4.47 -4.38 -16.44
N VAL A 118 -5.71 -4.00 -16.11
CA VAL A 118 -6.00 -3.08 -15.01
C VAL A 118 -5.44 -3.63 -13.70
N ASN A 119 -4.54 -2.88 -13.09
CA ASN A 119 -3.97 -3.13 -11.77
C ASN A 119 -3.60 -1.78 -11.12
N GLU A 120 -3.73 -1.67 -9.81
CA GLU A 120 -3.42 -0.46 -9.05
C GLU A 120 -2.25 -0.66 -8.09
N GLY A 121 -1.19 -1.29 -8.62
CA GLY A 121 0.12 -1.43 -7.96
C GLY A 121 0.04 -2.06 -6.58
N GLU A 122 0.84 -1.55 -5.64
CA GLU A 122 0.89 -2.05 -4.26
C GLU A 122 -0.36 -1.76 -3.43
N GLY A 123 -1.34 -1.02 -3.98
CA GLY A 123 -2.67 -0.98 -3.40
C GLY A 123 -3.37 -2.33 -3.47
N ASP A 124 -3.20 -3.06 -4.57
CA ASP A 124 -3.81 -4.37 -4.77
C ASP A 124 -2.80 -5.53 -4.76
N PHE A 125 -1.50 -5.26 -4.84
CA PHE A 125 -0.45 -6.28 -4.77
C PHE A 125 0.39 -6.13 -3.50
N ALA A 126 0.24 -7.08 -2.59
CA ALA A 126 1.05 -7.18 -1.37
C ALA A 126 2.13 -8.24 -1.55
N VAL A 127 3.40 -7.84 -1.44
CA VAL A 127 4.56 -8.69 -1.71
C VAL A 127 5.07 -9.31 -0.41
N THR A 128 5.20 -10.63 -0.38
CA THR A 128 5.87 -11.40 0.68
C THR A 128 7.12 -12.08 0.11
N ALA A 129 7.92 -12.78 0.91
CA ALA A 129 9.04 -13.57 0.39
C ALA A 129 8.57 -14.65 -0.58
N SER A 130 7.49 -15.35 -0.24
CA SER A 130 6.99 -16.49 -1.03
C SER A 130 5.99 -16.12 -2.13
N TYR A 131 5.21 -15.06 -1.94
CA TYR A 131 4.02 -14.78 -2.75
C TYR A 131 3.89 -13.30 -3.14
N VAL A 132 3.12 -13.07 -4.20
CA VAL A 132 2.41 -11.81 -4.38
C VAL A 132 0.94 -12.09 -4.11
N LEU A 133 0.41 -11.51 -3.04
CA LEU A 133 -1.02 -11.54 -2.74
C LEU A 133 -1.70 -10.47 -3.58
N ALA A 134 -2.72 -10.85 -4.34
CA ALA A 134 -3.30 -9.98 -5.34
C ALA A 134 -4.81 -9.81 -5.15
N GLY A 135 -5.22 -8.61 -4.75
CA GLY A 135 -6.62 -8.20 -4.63
C GLY A 135 -7.32 -8.16 -5.98
N ARG A 136 -8.62 -8.47 -5.97
CA ARG A 136 -9.54 -8.26 -7.09
C ARG A 136 -10.96 -8.07 -6.59
N GLY A 137 -11.81 -7.49 -7.43
CA GLY A 137 -13.24 -7.32 -7.17
C GLY A 137 -13.74 -5.89 -7.41
N PHE A 138 -12.91 -4.89 -7.10
CA PHE A 138 -13.27 -3.47 -7.25
C PHE A 138 -12.37 -2.71 -8.21
N ARG A 139 -11.03 -2.85 -8.09
CA ARG A 139 -10.05 -2.11 -8.89
C ARG A 139 -9.32 -3.02 -9.87
N SER A 140 -8.41 -3.86 -9.37
CA SER A 140 -7.59 -4.73 -10.22
C SER A 140 -8.40 -5.85 -10.90
N SER A 141 -8.07 -6.11 -12.16
CA SER A 141 -8.63 -7.19 -12.96
C SER A 141 -7.98 -8.53 -12.57
N PRO A 142 -8.73 -9.64 -12.51
CA PRO A 142 -8.15 -10.98 -12.32
C PRO A 142 -7.08 -11.35 -13.36
N LEU A 143 -7.13 -10.76 -14.55
CA LEU A 143 -6.14 -11.02 -15.61
C LEU A 143 -4.76 -10.45 -15.28
N SER A 144 -4.70 -9.36 -14.50
CA SER A 144 -3.43 -8.78 -14.04
C SER A 144 -2.64 -9.73 -13.13
N HIS A 145 -3.30 -10.71 -12.50
CA HIS A 145 -2.65 -11.67 -11.61
C HIS A 145 -1.73 -12.63 -12.38
N ALA A 146 -2.17 -13.09 -13.54
CA ALA A 146 -1.35 -13.94 -14.41
C ALA A 146 -0.20 -13.15 -15.05
N GLU A 147 -0.47 -11.91 -15.45
CA GLU A 147 0.52 -10.96 -15.95
C GLU A 147 1.62 -10.68 -14.90
N ALA A 148 1.23 -10.34 -13.67
CA ALA A 148 2.18 -10.12 -12.58
C ALA A 148 3.01 -11.38 -12.27
N GLN A 149 2.40 -12.57 -12.34
CA GLN A 149 3.13 -13.83 -12.12
C GLN A 149 4.16 -14.08 -13.20
N GLU A 150 3.78 -13.93 -14.47
CA GLU A 150 4.68 -14.11 -15.61
C GLU A 150 5.81 -13.07 -15.57
N PHE A 151 5.46 -11.82 -15.29
CA PHE A 151 6.45 -10.76 -15.19
C PHE A 151 7.40 -11.02 -14.03
N PHE A 152 6.93 -11.11 -12.78
CA PHE A 152 7.82 -11.20 -11.62
C PHE A 152 8.44 -12.58 -11.37
N GLY A 153 7.90 -13.64 -11.97
CA GLY A 153 8.34 -15.02 -11.69
C GLY A 153 8.07 -15.47 -10.25
N ARG A 154 7.16 -14.79 -9.53
CA ARG A 154 6.75 -15.10 -8.16
C ARG A 154 5.29 -15.57 -8.15
N PRO A 155 4.94 -16.65 -7.41
CA PRO A 155 3.56 -17.14 -7.37
C PRO A 155 2.58 -16.05 -6.93
N VAL A 156 1.54 -15.83 -7.73
CA VAL A 156 0.49 -14.84 -7.44
C VAL A 156 -0.75 -15.54 -6.89
N ILE A 157 -1.21 -15.12 -5.72
CA ILE A 157 -2.40 -15.66 -5.04
C ILE A 157 -3.53 -14.63 -5.13
N GLY A 158 -4.54 -14.91 -5.96
CA GLY A 158 -5.70 -14.05 -6.10
C GLY A 158 -6.63 -14.09 -4.88
N LEU A 159 -7.04 -12.92 -4.40
CA LEU A 159 -7.92 -12.71 -3.24
C LEU A 159 -9.13 -11.84 -3.64
N ASP A 160 -10.33 -12.39 -3.47
CA ASP A 160 -11.59 -11.72 -3.77
C ASP A 160 -12.03 -10.82 -2.61
N LEU A 161 -11.97 -9.50 -2.84
CA LEU A 161 -12.51 -8.47 -1.95
C LEU A 161 -14.03 -8.37 -2.15
N VAL A 162 -14.79 -8.32 -1.07
CA VAL A 162 -16.27 -8.37 -1.11
C VAL A 162 -16.96 -7.18 -0.44
N ASP A 163 -16.20 -6.32 0.24
CA ASP A 163 -16.72 -5.12 0.89
C ASP A 163 -16.08 -3.87 0.25
N PRO A 164 -16.87 -2.97 -0.37
CA PRO A 164 -16.35 -1.83 -1.11
C PRO A 164 -15.64 -0.79 -0.22
N ARG A 165 -15.81 -0.85 1.11
CA ARG A 165 -14.99 -0.03 2.03
C ARG A 165 -13.52 -0.42 1.97
N TYR A 166 -13.23 -1.67 1.61
CA TYR A 166 -11.88 -2.20 1.46
C TYR A 166 -11.59 -2.51 -0.01
N TYR A 167 -11.67 -1.48 -0.85
CA TYR A 167 -11.64 -1.60 -2.31
C TYR A 167 -10.25 -1.94 -2.88
N HIS A 168 -9.21 -1.75 -2.08
CA HIS A 168 -7.84 -2.17 -2.34
C HIS A 168 -7.37 -3.20 -1.32
N LEU A 169 -6.53 -4.14 -1.72
CA LEU A 169 -5.98 -5.16 -0.81
C LEU A 169 -5.30 -4.54 0.42
N ASP A 170 -4.53 -3.46 0.23
CA ASP A 170 -3.78 -2.76 1.28
C ASP A 170 -4.68 -2.08 2.34
N THR A 171 -5.99 -2.04 2.14
CA THR A 171 -6.96 -1.57 3.15
C THR A 171 -7.52 -2.72 4.00
N ALA A 172 -7.29 -3.96 3.58
CA ALA A 172 -7.79 -5.18 4.22
C ALA A 172 -6.71 -6.18 4.65
N LEU A 173 -5.46 -5.98 4.23
CA LEU A 173 -4.32 -6.85 4.53
C LEU A 173 -3.02 -6.03 4.54
N SER A 174 -2.13 -6.32 5.48
CA SER A 174 -0.76 -5.81 5.51
C SER A 174 0.22 -6.97 5.67
N VAL A 175 1.37 -6.84 5.01
CA VAL A 175 2.54 -7.69 5.27
C VAL A 175 3.29 -7.08 6.45
N LEU A 176 3.45 -7.86 7.51
CA LEU A 176 4.14 -7.45 8.75
C LEU A 176 5.61 -7.85 8.73
N ASP A 177 5.92 -9.01 8.14
CA ASP A 177 7.29 -9.50 7.99
C ASP A 177 7.34 -10.28 6.69
N ASP A 178 7.95 -9.70 5.67
CA ASP A 178 8.05 -10.32 4.35
C ASP A 178 8.96 -11.55 4.39
N ALA A 179 10.06 -11.53 5.13
CA ALA A 179 10.99 -12.65 5.27
C ALA A 179 10.36 -13.86 5.97
N ALA A 180 9.42 -13.64 6.88
CA ALA A 180 8.66 -14.69 7.56
C ALA A 180 7.28 -14.97 6.95
N ASP A 181 6.91 -14.29 5.85
CA ASP A 181 5.58 -14.31 5.27
C ASP A 181 4.46 -14.02 6.30
N GLU A 182 4.71 -13.17 7.30
CA GLU A 182 3.72 -12.81 8.32
C GLU A 182 2.84 -11.66 7.85
N VAL A 183 1.53 -11.83 8.04
CA VAL A 183 0.52 -10.84 7.64
C VAL A 183 -0.46 -10.55 8.76
N MET A 184 -1.12 -9.40 8.66
CA MET A 184 -2.39 -9.15 9.34
C MET A 184 -3.49 -8.88 8.33
N TYR A 185 -4.72 -9.31 8.62
CA TYR A 185 -5.85 -9.07 7.73
C TYR A 185 -7.20 -9.01 8.45
N TYR A 186 -8.19 -8.42 7.78
CA TYR A 186 -9.58 -8.35 8.25
C TYR A 186 -10.45 -9.35 7.47
N PRO A 187 -10.80 -10.52 8.04
CA PRO A 187 -11.45 -11.59 7.30
C PRO A 187 -12.75 -11.20 6.58
N PRO A 188 -13.66 -10.39 7.16
CA PRO A 188 -14.92 -10.02 6.50
C PRO A 188 -14.76 -9.21 5.20
N ALA A 189 -13.58 -8.64 4.91
CA ALA A 189 -13.31 -8.01 3.62
C ALA A 189 -13.16 -9.02 2.47
N PHE A 190 -13.01 -10.32 2.76
CA PHE A 190 -12.69 -11.36 1.79
C PHE A 190 -13.82 -12.38 1.60
N SER A 191 -13.92 -12.92 0.38
CA SER A 191 -14.83 -14.03 0.07
C SER A 191 -14.57 -15.27 0.95
N PRO A 192 -15.54 -16.20 1.12
CA PRO A 192 -15.29 -17.46 1.84
C PRO A 192 -14.09 -18.25 1.31
N GLY A 193 -13.91 -18.29 -0.03
CA GLY A 193 -12.78 -18.99 -0.65
C GLY A 193 -11.45 -18.35 -0.33
N SER A 194 -11.36 -17.02 -0.47
CA SER A 194 -10.14 -16.27 -0.16
C SER A 194 -9.79 -16.35 1.33
N ARG A 195 -10.77 -16.34 2.23
CA ARG A 195 -10.55 -16.60 3.66
C ARG A 195 -9.97 -17.98 3.93
N ALA A 196 -10.46 -19.02 3.23
CA ALA A 196 -9.93 -20.37 3.38
C ALA A 196 -8.47 -20.48 2.87
N VAL A 197 -8.14 -19.77 1.78
CA VAL A 197 -6.77 -19.67 1.27
C VAL A 197 -5.87 -18.93 2.27
N LEU A 198 -6.29 -17.76 2.75
CA LEU A 198 -5.53 -16.99 3.75
C LEU A 198 -5.28 -17.79 5.02
N ALA A 199 -6.29 -18.47 5.58
CA ALA A 199 -6.13 -19.31 6.77
C ALA A 199 -5.20 -20.52 6.52
N ARG A 200 -5.10 -20.99 5.27
CA ARG A 200 -4.21 -22.10 4.89
C ARG A 200 -2.77 -21.66 4.73
N LEU A 201 -2.53 -20.49 4.12
CA LEU A 201 -1.20 -19.96 3.84
C LEU A 201 -0.61 -19.25 5.07
N PHE A 202 -1.45 -18.59 5.85
CA PHE A 202 -1.06 -17.75 6.98
C PHE A 202 -1.84 -18.14 8.25
N PRO A 203 -1.65 -19.37 8.77
CA PRO A 203 -2.40 -19.87 9.93
C PRO A 203 -2.18 -19.04 11.20
N ASP A 204 -1.04 -18.35 11.30
CA ASP A 204 -0.66 -17.53 12.45
C ASP A 204 -0.92 -16.02 12.23
N ALA A 205 -1.60 -15.64 11.15
CA ALA A 205 -1.89 -14.24 10.84
C ALA A 205 -2.55 -13.51 12.01
N LEU A 206 -2.22 -12.23 12.18
CA LEU A 206 -2.94 -11.37 13.11
C LEU A 206 -4.29 -11.00 12.49
N ILE A 207 -5.37 -11.34 13.19
CA ILE A 207 -6.74 -11.08 12.72
C ILE A 207 -7.21 -9.77 13.32
N ALA A 208 -7.51 -8.80 12.46
CA ALA A 208 -8.07 -7.52 12.88
C ALA A 208 -9.57 -7.61 13.13
N GLU A 209 -10.06 -6.75 14.01
CA GLU A 209 -11.49 -6.58 14.28
C GLU A 209 -12.07 -5.40 13.49
N GLU A 210 -13.40 -5.34 13.40
CA GLU A 210 -14.10 -4.32 12.61
C GLU A 210 -13.73 -2.88 12.99
N PRO A 211 -13.62 -2.48 14.28
CA PRO A 211 -13.28 -1.10 14.62
C PRO A 211 -11.91 -0.66 14.08
N ASP A 212 -10.93 -1.56 14.12
CA ASP A 212 -9.58 -1.28 13.62
C ASP A 212 -9.53 -1.25 12.10
N ALA A 213 -10.23 -2.17 11.43
CA ALA A 213 -10.36 -2.17 9.98
C ALA A 213 -11.07 -0.89 9.49
N ALA A 214 -12.15 -0.47 10.16
CA ALA A 214 -12.87 0.77 9.86
C ALA A 214 -12.05 2.04 10.13
N ALA A 215 -10.97 1.95 10.90
CA ALA A 215 -9.99 3.01 11.09
C ALA A 215 -8.83 2.96 10.06
N LEU A 216 -8.96 2.14 9.01
CA LEU A 216 -7.89 1.80 8.05
C LEU A 216 -6.64 1.21 8.72
N GLY A 217 -6.80 0.53 9.86
CA GLY A 217 -5.69 -0.05 10.63
C GLY A 217 -4.77 -1.00 9.85
N LEU A 218 -5.29 -1.56 8.74
CA LEU A 218 -4.55 -2.45 7.84
C LEU A 218 -3.84 -1.74 6.69
N ASN A 219 -4.06 -0.44 6.54
CA ASN A 219 -3.27 0.37 5.64
C ASN A 219 -1.98 0.81 6.35
N ALA A 220 -1.12 -0.19 6.61
CA ALA A 220 0.07 -0.11 7.45
C ALA A 220 1.34 -0.51 6.68
N VAL A 221 2.48 0.00 7.12
CA VAL A 221 3.81 -0.36 6.61
C VAL A 221 4.63 -0.94 7.74
N SER A 222 5.33 -2.04 7.47
CA SER A 222 6.21 -2.70 8.44
C SER A 222 7.61 -2.88 7.87
N ASP A 223 8.62 -2.71 8.72
CA ASP A 223 10.02 -3.01 8.39
C ASP A 223 10.50 -4.36 8.96
N GLY A 224 9.60 -5.12 9.61
CA GLY A 224 9.88 -6.38 10.32
C GLY A 224 9.95 -6.22 11.85
N LEU A 225 10.09 -4.99 12.35
CA LEU A 225 10.04 -4.64 13.78
C LEU A 225 9.00 -3.53 14.03
N HIS A 226 9.15 -2.38 13.38
CA HIS A 226 8.27 -1.24 13.52
C HIS A 226 7.08 -1.37 12.57
N VAL A 227 5.87 -1.17 13.07
CA VAL A 227 4.65 -1.19 12.27
C VAL A 227 4.02 0.20 12.34
N LEU A 228 4.13 0.97 11.25
CA LEU A 228 3.50 2.28 11.13
C LEU A 228 2.05 2.07 10.67
N LEU A 229 1.09 2.49 11.49
CA LEU A 229 -0.34 2.29 11.26
C LEU A 229 -1.18 3.43 11.84
N PRO A 230 -2.44 3.61 11.38
CA PRO A 230 -3.31 4.66 11.90
C PRO A 230 -3.46 4.64 13.42
N GLN A 231 -3.30 5.81 14.05
CA GLN A 231 -3.39 5.95 15.50
C GLN A 231 -4.76 5.56 16.08
N ALA A 232 -5.82 5.59 15.26
CA ALA A 232 -7.18 5.23 15.64
C ALA A 232 -7.42 3.71 15.71
N ALA A 233 -6.56 2.89 15.11
CA ALA A 233 -6.66 1.42 15.15
C ALA A 233 -6.07 0.84 16.44
N THR A 234 -6.58 1.34 17.58
CA THR A 234 -6.02 1.09 18.91
C THR A 234 -6.02 -0.39 19.32
N GLY A 235 -6.93 -1.19 18.76
CA GLY A 235 -7.03 -2.63 19.06
C GLY A 235 -5.88 -3.44 18.48
N LEU A 236 -5.14 -2.90 17.50
CA LEU A 236 -3.99 -3.58 16.89
C LEU A 236 -2.69 -3.45 17.70
N PHE A 237 -2.55 -2.43 18.55
CA PHE A 237 -1.27 -2.14 19.19
C PHE A 237 -0.79 -3.24 20.15
N ASP A 238 -1.64 -3.69 21.07
CA ASP A 238 -1.25 -4.72 22.04
C ASP A 238 -1.03 -6.10 21.39
N PRO A 239 -1.87 -6.57 20.44
CA PRO A 239 -1.60 -7.76 19.66
C PRO A 239 -0.27 -7.72 18.88
N LEU A 240 0.09 -6.57 18.30
CA LEU A 240 1.38 -6.38 17.63
C LEU A 240 2.54 -6.47 18.62
N ARG A 241 2.45 -5.79 19.77
CA ARG A 241 3.47 -5.87 20.84
C ARG A 241 3.63 -7.29 21.38
N ALA A 242 2.54 -8.01 21.56
CA ALA A 242 2.56 -9.41 22.01
C ALA A 242 3.32 -10.33 21.05
N ARG A 243 3.40 -9.96 19.77
CA ARG A 243 4.18 -10.64 18.71
C ARG A 243 5.58 -10.09 18.53
N GLY A 244 6.00 -9.15 19.39
CA GLY A 244 7.33 -8.55 19.39
C GLY A 244 7.52 -7.37 18.43
N PHE A 245 6.46 -6.90 17.77
CA PHE A 245 6.51 -5.68 16.96
C PHE A 245 6.44 -4.41 17.83
N GLU A 246 6.91 -3.30 17.28
CA GLU A 246 6.79 -1.96 17.83
C GLU A 246 5.77 -1.14 17.01
N PRO A 247 4.49 -1.07 17.42
CA PRO A 247 3.51 -0.25 16.70
C PRO A 247 3.81 1.24 16.87
N VAL A 248 3.87 1.95 15.74
CA VAL A 248 4.13 3.39 15.63
C VAL A 248 2.85 4.07 15.15
N PRO A 249 2.11 4.78 16.03
CA PRO A 249 0.85 5.40 15.67
C PRO A 249 1.08 6.62 14.76
N MET A 250 0.34 6.68 13.66
CA MET A 250 0.37 7.76 12.67
C MET A 250 -0.95 8.51 12.60
N ASP A 251 -0.89 9.83 12.55
CA ASP A 251 -2.05 10.66 12.22
C ASP A 251 -2.04 11.03 10.74
N LEU A 252 -3.00 10.49 9.99
CA LEU A 252 -3.19 10.74 8.56
C LEU A 252 -4.66 11.08 8.27
N SER A 253 -5.32 11.76 9.23
CA SER A 253 -6.76 12.03 9.17
C SER A 253 -7.20 12.78 7.91
N GLU A 254 -6.34 13.64 7.36
CA GLU A 254 -6.65 14.37 6.14
C GLU A 254 -6.52 13.50 4.90
N LEU A 255 -5.51 12.63 4.84
CA LEU A 255 -5.32 11.69 3.73
C LEU A 255 -6.41 10.60 3.72
N LEU A 256 -6.91 10.22 4.92
CA LEU A 256 -8.04 9.31 5.08
C LEU A 256 -9.30 9.79 4.36
N LYS A 257 -9.50 11.10 4.18
CA LYS A 257 -10.63 11.65 3.40
C LYS A 257 -10.58 11.21 1.93
N GLY A 258 -9.41 10.86 1.39
CA GLY A 258 -9.23 10.26 0.08
C GLY A 258 -9.40 8.73 0.06
N GLY A 259 -9.55 8.10 1.23
CA GLY A 259 -9.66 6.65 1.38
C GLY A 259 -8.32 5.91 1.53
N GLY A 260 -7.23 6.62 1.81
CA GLY A 260 -5.89 6.04 2.01
C GLY A 260 -5.21 6.50 3.29
N SER A 261 -4.17 5.78 3.70
CA SER A 261 -3.37 6.07 4.89
C SER A 261 -1.89 5.73 4.66
N VAL A 262 -1.20 5.19 5.67
CA VAL A 262 0.25 4.94 5.70
C VAL A 262 0.71 4.20 4.44
N LYS A 263 0.12 3.03 4.18
CA LYS A 263 0.52 2.18 3.05
C LYS A 263 0.18 2.81 1.72
N CYS A 264 -1.00 3.41 1.55
CA CYS A 264 -1.35 4.05 0.28
C CYS A 264 -0.35 5.16 -0.10
N CYS A 265 0.17 5.91 0.88
CA CYS A 265 1.16 6.95 0.65
C CYS A 265 2.58 6.43 0.37
N THR A 266 2.80 5.11 0.44
CA THR A 266 4.14 4.50 0.50
C THR A 266 4.27 3.33 -0.47
N GLN A 267 5.03 3.54 -1.55
CA GLN A 267 5.44 2.46 -2.44
C GLN A 267 6.83 1.96 -2.05
N GLU A 268 7.04 0.64 -1.93
CA GLU A 268 8.35 0.07 -1.60
C GLU A 268 9.15 -0.29 -2.87
N LEU A 269 10.39 0.18 -2.94
CA LEU A 269 11.30 0.01 -4.07
C LEU A 269 12.21 -1.21 -3.86
N ARG A 270 11.63 -2.41 -3.90
CA ARG A 270 12.36 -3.67 -3.58
C ARG A 270 13.44 -3.97 -4.62
N GLY A 271 14.69 -4.08 -4.17
CA GLY A 271 15.82 -4.46 -5.03
C GLY A 271 16.34 -3.35 -5.94
N GLY A 272 15.93 -2.09 -5.73
CA GLY A 272 16.52 -0.93 -6.41
C GLY A 272 17.85 -0.55 -5.76
N GLU A 273 18.94 -1.25 -6.06
CA GLU A 273 20.27 -0.70 -5.74
C GLU A 273 20.50 0.55 -6.61
N ARG A 274 20.82 1.68 -5.97
CA ARG A 274 21.34 2.83 -6.71
C ARG A 274 22.71 2.42 -7.28
N ALA A 275 22.86 2.53 -8.59
CA ALA A 275 24.20 2.75 -9.14
C ALA A 275 24.71 4.05 -8.50
N GLY A 276 25.76 3.92 -7.67
CA GLY A 276 26.40 5.04 -6.97
C GLY A 276 27.04 6.05 -7.89
#